data_AF-A0A956F7P8-F1
#
_entry.id   AF-A0A956F7P8-F1
#
_cell.length_a   1.000
_cell.length_b   1.000
_cell.length_c   1.000
_cell.angle_alpha   90.00
_cell.angle_beta   90.00
_cell.angle_gamma   90.00
#
_symmetry.space_group_name_H-M   'P 1'
#
loop_
_entity.id
_entity.type
_entity.pdbx_description
1 polymer ?
#
loop_
_entity_poly.entity_id
_entity_poly.type
_entity_poly.pdbx_seq_one_letter_code
_entity_poly.pdbx_strand_id
1 'polypeptide(L)'
;MATKTATLAVEPGGATTSADRSGRRRVQIDFSPAAYARLESIRERGEAQSNAEAVRNALRLYDWFLRQREEGFEVRLVKGDEERAVELLW
;
A
#
# COMPACT_ATOMS: atom_id res chain seq x y z
N MET A 1 -24.68 -32.29 48.98
CA MET A 1 -24.50 -33.59 48.30
C MET A 1 -24.81 -33.41 46.82
N ALA A 2 -23.94 -33.92 45.96
CA ALA A 2 -23.99 -34.01 44.49
C ALA A 2 -23.66 -32.75 43.65
N THR A 3 -22.36 -32.56 43.46
CA THR A 3 -21.69 -31.89 42.35
C THR A 3 -22.06 -32.54 41.00
N LYS A 4 -22.26 -31.76 39.93
CA LYS A 4 -22.15 -32.25 38.55
C LYS A 4 -21.70 -31.16 37.56
N THR A 5 -20.39 -31.18 37.33
CA THR A 5 -19.65 -31.16 36.05
C THR A 5 -20.11 -30.26 34.90
N ALA A 6 -19.14 -29.44 34.47
CA ALA A 6 -19.08 -28.57 33.29
C ALA A 6 -19.38 -29.25 31.95
N THR A 7 -19.84 -28.47 30.98
CA THR A 7 -19.45 -28.63 29.56
C THR A 7 -19.45 -27.25 28.90
N LEU A 8 -18.25 -26.76 28.60
CA LEU A 8 -18.03 -25.68 27.63
C LEU A 8 -18.43 -26.22 26.24
N ALA A 9 -19.40 -25.58 25.59
CA ALA A 9 -19.58 -25.69 24.14
C ALA A 9 -18.84 -24.52 23.49
N VAL A 10 -17.59 -24.76 23.09
CA VAL A 10 -16.91 -23.93 22.09
C VAL A 10 -17.34 -24.46 20.74
N GLU A 11 -18.18 -23.72 20.03
CA GLU A 11 -18.42 -23.98 18.61
C GLU A 11 -17.16 -23.57 17.81
N PRO A 12 -16.53 -24.47 17.03
CA PRO A 12 -15.49 -24.07 16.09
C PRO A 12 -16.17 -23.53 14.83
N GLY A 13 -16.79 -22.35 14.96
CA GLY A 13 -17.43 -21.64 13.85
C GLY A 13 -16.44 -20.73 13.14
N GLY A 14 -15.77 -21.24 12.10
CA GLY A 14 -14.98 -20.42 11.20
C GLY A 14 -13.83 -21.16 10.54
N ALA A 15 -14.18 -22.06 9.64
CA ALA A 15 -13.24 -22.77 8.77
C ALA A 15 -12.24 -21.78 8.13
N THR A 16 -10.95 -21.95 8.46
CA THR A 16 -9.81 -21.46 7.68
C THR A 16 -10.02 -21.88 6.23
N THR A 17 -10.57 -20.97 5.44
CA THR A 17 -10.94 -21.26 4.06
C THR A 17 -9.70 -21.08 3.21
N SER A 18 -9.27 -22.20 2.62
CA SER A 18 -8.43 -22.34 1.42
C SER A 18 -7.05 -21.68 1.47
N ALA A 19 -6.03 -22.54 1.48
CA ALA A 19 -4.68 -22.22 1.03
C ALA A 19 -4.70 -21.38 -0.26
N ASP A 20 -4.30 -20.13 -0.11
CA ASP A 20 -4.16 -19.13 -1.16
C ASP A 20 -3.07 -19.57 -2.14
N ARG A 21 -3.50 -20.08 -3.31
CA ARG A 21 -2.61 -20.39 -4.44
C ARG A 21 -2.22 -19.15 -5.25
N SER A 22 -2.44 -17.95 -4.73
CA SER A 22 -1.82 -16.73 -5.23
C SER A 22 -0.95 -16.17 -4.10
N GLY A 23 0.33 -15.86 -4.34
CA GLY A 23 1.18 -15.27 -3.28
C GLY A 23 0.79 -13.84 -2.89
N ARG A 24 -0.51 -13.48 -2.86
CA ARG A 24 -1.01 -12.12 -2.68
C ARG A 24 -1.43 -11.90 -1.23
N ARG A 25 -0.78 -10.93 -0.58
CA ARG A 25 -1.22 -10.45 0.73
C ARG A 25 -2.19 -9.30 0.55
N ARG A 26 -3.36 -9.37 1.18
CA ARG A 26 -4.34 -8.27 1.22
C ARG A 26 -3.97 -7.32 2.36
N VAL A 27 -3.86 -6.04 2.04
CA VAL A 27 -3.62 -4.96 3.00
C VAL A 27 -4.84 -4.03 2.98
N GLN A 28 -5.37 -3.70 4.16
CA GLN A 28 -6.39 -2.67 4.32
C GLN A 28 -5.69 -1.38 4.73
N ILE A 29 -6.04 -0.27 4.08
CA ILE A 29 -5.43 1.04 4.31
C ILE A 29 -6.56 2.01 4.60
N ASP A 30 -6.55 2.60 5.79
CA ASP A 30 -7.46 3.67 6.15
C ASP A 30 -6.88 5.01 5.70
N PHE A 31 -7.63 5.72 4.86
CA PHE A 31 -7.25 7.04 4.39
C PHE A 31 -8.02 8.11 5.17
N SER A 32 -7.32 9.17 5.57
CA SER A 32 -8.01 10.42 5.89
C SER A 32 -8.68 10.97 4.62
N PRO A 33 -9.72 11.83 4.74
CA PRO A 33 -10.38 12.41 3.57
C PRO A 33 -9.40 13.10 2.61
N ALA A 34 -8.42 13.83 3.14
CA ALA A 34 -7.40 14.50 2.34
C ALA A 34 -6.46 13.52 1.63
N ALA A 35 -6.07 12.43 2.29
CA ALA A 35 -5.21 11.41 1.70
C ALA A 35 -5.93 10.63 0.59
N TYR A 36 -7.22 10.35 0.79
CA TYR A 36 -8.05 9.70 -0.24
C TYR A 36 -8.25 10.60 -1.46
N ALA A 37 -8.51 11.90 -1.26
CA ALA A 37 -8.60 12.86 -2.37
C ALA A 37 -7.29 12.94 -3.18
N ARG A 38 -6.14 12.84 -2.51
CA ARG A 38 -4.84 12.74 -3.18
C ARG A 38 -4.71 11.45 -4.00
N LEU A 39 -5.17 10.32 -3.48
CA LEU A 39 -5.17 9.05 -4.21
C LEU A 39 -6.05 9.13 -5.47
N GLU A 40 -7.26 9.69 -5.37
CA GLU A 40 -8.16 9.91 -6.52
C GLU A 40 -7.46 10.77 -7.58
N SER A 41 -6.86 11.89 -7.19
CA SER A 41 -6.13 12.77 -8.12
C SER A 41 -4.94 12.07 -8.80
N ILE A 42 -4.20 11.24 -8.06
CA ILE A 42 -3.10 10.44 -8.64
C ILE A 42 -3.65 9.39 -9.61
N ARG A 43 -4.75 8.71 -9.27
CA ARG A 43 -5.39 7.72 -10.15
C ARG A 43 -5.79 8.36 -11.47
N GLU A 44 -6.47 9.50 -11.42
CA GLU A 44 -6.94 10.22 -12.61
C GLU A 44 -5.77 10.69 -13.48
N ARG A 45 -4.78 11.38 -12.90
CA ARG A 45 -3.62 11.91 -13.63
C ARG A 45 -2.71 10.81 -14.19
N GLY A 46 -2.66 9.67 -13.52
CA GLY A 46 -1.90 8.49 -13.92
C GLY A 46 -2.70 7.50 -14.76
N GLU A 47 -3.94 7.82 -15.12
CA GLU A 47 -4.85 6.99 -15.93
C GLU A 47 -5.03 5.55 -15.42
N ALA A 48 -4.87 5.35 -14.11
CA ALA A 48 -4.98 4.04 -13.49
C ALA A 48 -6.45 3.59 -13.44
N GLN A 49 -6.70 2.32 -13.77
CA GLN A 49 -8.04 1.75 -13.85
C GLN A 49 -8.66 1.51 -12.46
N SER A 50 -7.85 1.55 -11.39
CA SER A 50 -8.32 1.40 -10.02
C SER A 50 -7.39 2.03 -8.99
N ASN A 51 -7.90 2.25 -7.78
CA ASN A 51 -7.10 2.69 -6.63
C ASN A 51 -5.97 1.71 -6.29
N ALA A 52 -6.20 0.40 -6.45
CA ALA A 52 -5.19 -0.62 -6.22
C ALA A 52 -4.04 -0.53 -7.24
N GLU A 53 -4.36 -0.24 -8.50
CA GLU A 53 -3.36 0.00 -9.54
C GLU A 53 -2.57 1.28 -9.28
N ALA A 54 -3.24 2.38 -8.92
CA ALA A 54 -2.59 3.63 -8.55
C ALA A 54 -1.59 3.44 -7.39
N VAL A 55 -2.00 2.73 -6.33
CA VAL A 55 -1.10 2.41 -5.20
C VAL A 55 0.06 1.53 -5.64
N ARG A 56 -0.18 0.50 -6.47
CA ARG A 56 0.91 -0.35 -7.01
C ARG A 56 1.91 0.47 -7.81
N ASN A 57 1.45 1.36 -8.68
CA ASN A 57 2.31 2.20 -9.51
C ASN A 57 3.12 3.17 -8.64
N ALA A 58 2.50 3.78 -7.63
CA ALA A 58 3.16 4.65 -6.67
C ALA A 58 4.25 3.92 -5.86
N LEU A 59 3.96 2.72 -5.36
CA LEU A 59 4.94 1.90 -4.64
C LEU A 59 6.14 1.52 -5.50
N ARG A 60 5.90 1.16 -6.78
CA ARG A 60 6.99 0.85 -7.73
C ARG A 60 7.88 2.06 -8.00
N LEU A 61 7.28 3.24 -8.19
CA LEU A 61 8.02 4.47 -8.40
C LEU A 61 8.85 4.83 -7.17
N TYR A 62 8.27 4.69 -5.98
CA TYR A 62 8.97 4.98 -4.73
C TYR A 62 10.14 4.04 -4.48
N ASP A 63 9.96 2.72 -4.70
CA ASP A 63 11.04 1.74 -4.63
C ASP A 63 12.18 2.05 -5.61
N TRP A 64 11.85 2.36 -6.88
CA TRP A 64 12.85 2.78 -7.86
C TRP A 64 13.63 4.01 -7.39
N PHE A 65 12.90 5.03 -6.91
CA PHE A 65 13.51 6.28 -6.45
C PHE A 65 14.45 6.05 -5.26
N LEU A 66 14.06 5.22 -4.29
CA LEU A 66 14.90 4.90 -3.13
C LEU A 66 16.22 4.25 -3.57
N ARG A 67 16.18 3.34 -4.55
CA ARG A 67 17.40 2.70 -5.09
C ARG A 67 18.32 3.71 -5.78
N GLN A 68 17.77 4.64 -6.57
CA GLN A 68 18.59 5.68 -7.21
C GLN A 68 19.31 6.53 -6.17
N ARG A 69 18.61 6.87 -5.08
CA ARG A 69 19.20 7.63 -3.97
C ARG A 69 20.29 6.84 -3.25
N GLU A 70 20.08 5.54 -3.00
CA GLU A 70 21.08 4.66 -2.37
C GLU A 70 22.35 4.52 -3.23
N GLU A 71 22.21 4.58 -4.55
CA GLU A 71 23.31 4.58 -5.50
C GLU A 71 24.00 5.96 -5.67
N GLY A 72 23.50 7.00 -4.99
CA GLY A 72 24.08 8.35 -4.99
C GLY A 72 23.65 9.23 -6.17
N PHE A 73 22.58 8.87 -6.89
CA PHE A 73 22.02 9.72 -7.93
C PHE A 73 21.27 10.92 -7.35
N GLU A 74 21.32 12.04 -8.06
CA GLU A 74 20.55 13.26 -7.76
C GLU A 74 19.31 13.37 -8.63
N VAL A 75 18.21 13.88 -8.06
CA VAL A 75 17.01 14.24 -8.84
C VAL A 75 17.14 15.68 -9.33
N ARG A 76 16.99 15.86 -10.65
CA ARG A 76 17.01 17.17 -11.30
C ARG A 76 15.69 17.41 -12.02
N LEU A 77 15.12 18.59 -11.82
CA LEU A 77 13.97 19.07 -12.59
C LEU A 77 14.49 19.91 -13.76
N VAL A 78 14.11 19.51 -14.97
CA VAL A 78 14.50 20.20 -16.21
C VAL A 78 13.25 20.82 -16.84
N LYS A 79 13.31 22.12 -17.15
CA LYS A 79 12.23 22.86 -17.83
C LYS A 79 12.84 23.84 -18.83
N GLY A 80 12.88 23.45 -20.11
CA GLY A 80 13.61 24.21 -21.13
C GLY A 80 15.11 24.21 -20.79
N ASP A 81 15.71 25.40 -20.75
CA ASP A 81 17.12 25.58 -20.38
C ASP A 81 17.32 25.70 -18.85
N GLU A 82 16.24 25.70 -18.06
CA GLU A 82 16.35 25.72 -16.60
C GLU A 82 16.52 24.30 -16.06
N GLU A 83 17.55 24.13 -15.23
CA GLU A 83 17.78 22.90 -14.49
C GLU A 83 17.96 23.20 -13.00
N ARG A 84 17.23 22.45 -12.15
CA ARG A 84 17.29 22.61 -10.69
C ARG A 84 17.47 21.24 -10.05
N ALA A 85 18.55 21.07 -9.30
CA ALA A 85 18.68 19.93 -8.40
C ALA A 85 17.65 20.06 -7.28
N VAL A 86 16.99 18.96 -6.95
CA VAL A 86 16.00 18.90 -5.88
C VAL A 86 16.46 17.90 -4.84
N GLU A 87 16.60 18.37 -3.62
CA GLU A 87 16.76 17.51 -2.47
C GLU A 87 15.37 17.19 -1.91
N LEU A 88 14.99 15.91 -1.96
CA LEU A 88 13.76 15.43 -1.35
C LEU A 88 14.07 15.13 0.13
N LEU A 89 13.77 16.11 0.98
CA LEU A 89 13.80 15.99 2.44
C LEU A 89 12.44 15.44 2.92
N TRP A 90 12.47 14.34 3.67
CA TRP A 90 11.29 13.66 4.24
C TRP A 90 11.29 13.83 5.76
#